data_AF-A0A7V1V5Q2-F1
#
_entry.id   AF-A0A7V1V5Q2-F1
#
_cell.length_a   1.000
_cell.length_b   1.000
_cell.length_c   1.000
_cell.angle_alpha   90.00
_cell.angle_beta   90.00
_cell.angle_gamma   90.00
#
_symmetry.space_group_name_H-M   'P 1'
#
loop_
_entity.id
_entity.type
_entity.pdbx_description
1 polymer ?
#
loop_
_entity_poly.entity_id
_entity_poly.type
_entity_poly.pdbx_seq_one_letter_code
_entity_poly.pdbx_strand_id
1 'polypeptide(L)'
;MNHTLCALSGLLAAFVLAGPAFADPDHRHTAAVPTLATQGKTTVSIQGNTVTLTIGPVDLPVEHAGELAASVPIYYFRLPRDMYMTSFKSAVFTKDGRSLPNNYLHHILLINTDRESVSCPGEPLFFAGAGLEMVEARLPAGYGVKLGKGQKLMAVTAFYHKVPPTKDVIATFTMEMAPDGVPVKELDVYQVGVNTVCYSKFGQRGPDQTDEGITIKPGVTVLSAPLKFHMDGCVKFAYPHGHDELVLITLDNKTTKQTLLRTVPDVSLDGTLIAFQPHQIYRDPRGFPVSTQDEYEISMVYHHPLQDPRVQHGMGNYLLYMTPGNCGS
;
A
#
# COMPACT_ATOMS: atom_id res chain seq x y z
N MET A 1 -23.76 61.84 35.18
CA MET A 1 -22.31 61.83 34.92
C MET A 1 -21.96 60.45 34.37
N ASN A 2 -21.27 60.42 33.23
CA ASN A 2 -20.90 59.24 32.45
C ASN A 2 -20.21 58.15 33.28
N HIS A 3 -20.45 56.88 32.94
CA HIS A 3 -19.42 55.91 32.49
C HIS A 3 -20.13 54.61 32.04
N THR A 4 -20.20 54.30 30.74
CA THR A 4 -19.24 53.53 29.90
C THR A 4 -19.46 52.00 29.98
N LEU A 5 -19.83 51.44 28.81
CA LEU A 5 -19.91 50.01 28.47
C LEU A 5 -18.60 49.25 28.76
N CYS A 6 -18.71 47.99 29.16
CA CYS A 6 -17.74 46.96 28.76
C CYS A 6 -18.44 45.59 28.65
N ALA A 7 -18.73 45.18 27.42
CA ALA A 7 -19.22 43.84 27.10
C ALA A 7 -18.01 42.90 26.95
N LEU A 8 -17.91 41.88 27.80
CA LEU A 8 -16.96 40.79 27.63
C LEU A 8 -17.63 39.68 26.80
N SER A 9 -17.24 39.57 25.53
CA SER A 9 -17.53 38.40 24.69
C SER A 9 -16.59 37.27 25.10
N GLY A 10 -17.13 36.22 25.73
CA GLY A 10 -16.40 34.99 26.05
C GLY A 10 -16.17 34.14 24.80
N LEU A 11 -14.91 33.98 24.43
CA LEU A 11 -14.46 33.08 23.36
C LEU A 11 -14.55 31.63 23.88
N LEU A 12 -15.49 30.84 23.35
CA LEU A 12 -15.61 29.42 23.67
C LEU A 12 -14.58 28.63 22.84
N ALA A 13 -13.45 28.28 23.44
CA ALA A 13 -12.45 27.42 22.82
C ALA A 13 -12.96 25.96 22.81
N ALA A 14 -13.31 25.46 21.62
CA ALA A 14 -13.60 24.05 21.41
C ALA A 14 -12.29 23.24 21.50
N PHE A 15 -12.08 22.53 22.60
CA PHE A 15 -11.01 21.55 22.74
C PHE A 15 -11.33 20.32 21.86
N VAL A 16 -10.59 20.16 20.77
CA VAL A 16 -10.56 18.92 19.98
C VAL A 16 -9.80 17.87 20.80
N LEU A 17 -10.54 16.90 21.35
CA LEU A 17 -9.97 15.74 22.03
C LEU A 17 -9.32 14.80 21.00
N ALA A 18 -8.02 14.94 20.78
CA ALA A 18 -7.22 13.92 20.12
C ALA A 18 -7.05 12.72 21.09
N GLY A 19 -7.77 11.63 20.85
CA GLY A 19 -7.59 10.39 21.60
C GLY A 19 -6.30 9.68 21.18
N PRO A 20 -5.49 9.15 22.12
CA PRO A 20 -4.27 8.43 21.76
C PRO A 20 -4.64 7.07 21.17
N ALA A 21 -4.04 6.72 20.02
CA ALA A 21 -3.91 5.33 19.63
C ALA A 21 -2.83 4.68 20.51
N PHE A 22 -3.12 3.53 21.10
CA PHE A 22 -2.17 2.84 21.98
C PHE A 22 -1.21 1.98 21.16
N ALA A 23 0.09 2.23 21.30
CA ALA A 23 1.12 1.28 20.91
C ALA A 23 1.05 0.06 21.84
N ASP A 24 1.18 -1.15 21.28
CA ASP A 24 1.16 -2.40 22.05
C ASP A 24 2.56 -3.01 22.12
N PRO A 25 3.16 -3.19 23.31
CA PRO A 25 4.42 -3.90 23.47
C PRO A 25 4.13 -5.41 23.56
N ASP A 26 4.24 -6.13 22.44
CA ASP A 26 4.07 -7.59 22.45
C ASP A 26 5.40 -8.29 22.82
N HIS A 27 5.39 -9.08 23.88
CA HIS A 27 6.52 -9.89 24.34
C HIS A 27 6.23 -11.37 24.04
N ARG A 28 6.78 -11.95 22.95
CA ARG A 28 7.12 -13.39 22.85
C ARG A 28 7.92 -13.74 21.57
N HIS A 29 9.02 -14.43 21.82
CA HIS A 29 9.92 -15.22 20.97
C HIS A 29 9.69 -15.23 19.44
N THR A 30 10.23 -14.22 18.76
CA THR A 30 10.77 -14.38 17.41
C THR A 30 12.30 -14.43 17.53
N ALA A 31 12.96 -15.26 16.70
CA ALA A 31 14.40 -15.14 16.50
C ALA A 31 14.72 -13.66 16.29
N ALA A 32 15.68 -13.12 17.05
CA ALA A 32 15.93 -11.68 17.13
C ALA A 32 16.10 -11.09 15.72
N VAL A 33 15.03 -10.49 15.21
CA VAL A 33 15.03 -9.77 13.94
C VAL A 33 15.84 -8.49 14.21
N PRO A 34 16.92 -8.21 13.45
CA PRO A 34 17.70 -7.00 13.62
C PRO A 34 16.80 -5.78 13.42
N THR A 35 16.35 -5.20 14.52
CA THR A 35 15.64 -3.92 14.49
C THR A 35 16.72 -2.85 14.41
N LEU A 36 16.66 -2.02 13.38
CA LEU A 36 17.61 -0.92 13.17
C LEU A 36 17.70 -0.05 14.44
N ALA A 37 18.88 0.00 15.04
CA ALA A 37 19.10 0.54 16.39
C ALA A 37 18.88 2.07 16.53
N THR A 38 18.62 2.78 15.43
CA THR A 38 18.64 4.26 15.37
C THR A 38 17.41 4.92 14.74
N GLN A 39 16.29 4.21 14.56
CA GLN A 39 15.11 4.83 13.93
C GLN A 39 14.27 5.67 14.90
N GLY A 40 13.76 6.81 14.41
CA GLY A 40 12.69 7.55 15.07
C GLY A 40 11.42 6.71 15.26
N LYS A 41 10.66 7.01 16.30
CA LYS A 41 9.47 6.23 16.68
C LYS A 41 8.35 6.39 15.65
N THR A 42 7.88 5.28 15.06
CA THR A 42 6.62 5.29 14.31
C THR A 42 5.45 5.68 15.21
N THR A 43 4.62 6.61 14.75
CA THR A 43 3.45 7.10 15.50
C THR A 43 2.19 7.02 14.66
N VAL A 44 1.04 6.91 15.34
CA VAL A 44 -0.29 6.93 14.73
C VAL A 44 -1.06 8.06 15.36
N SER A 45 -1.62 8.93 14.52
CA SER A 45 -2.52 9.99 14.94
C SER A 45 -3.88 9.81 14.28
N ILE A 46 -4.93 10.16 15.00
CA ILE A 46 -6.31 10.13 14.53
C ILE A 46 -6.88 11.53 14.73
N GLN A 47 -7.28 12.17 13.64
CA GLN A 47 -7.89 13.51 13.65
C GLN A 47 -9.19 13.45 12.86
N GLY A 48 -10.32 13.51 13.56
CA GLY A 48 -11.63 13.29 12.95
C GLY A 48 -11.72 11.93 12.28
N ASN A 49 -11.84 11.92 10.95
CA ASN A 49 -11.93 10.72 10.11
C ASN A 49 -10.62 10.36 9.42
N THR A 50 -9.53 11.06 9.74
CA THR A 50 -8.22 10.82 9.15
C THR A 50 -7.35 10.04 10.13
N VAL A 51 -6.70 8.97 9.66
CA VAL A 51 -5.71 8.20 10.39
C VAL A 51 -4.37 8.32 9.68
N THR A 52 -3.34 8.83 10.37
CA THR A 52 -2.01 9.04 9.78
C THR A 52 -0.97 8.26 10.56
N LEU A 53 -0.29 7.35 9.87
CA LEU A 53 0.96 6.75 10.31
C LEU A 53 2.11 7.67 9.91
N THR A 54 3.01 7.97 10.84
CA THR A 54 4.24 8.73 10.60
C THR A 54 5.43 7.86 10.98
N ILE A 55 6.30 7.56 10.01
CA ILE A 55 7.48 6.69 10.15
C ILE A 55 8.74 7.56 10.06
N GLY A 56 9.68 7.36 10.99
CA GLY A 56 10.91 8.13 11.08
C GLY A 56 10.85 9.24 12.15
N PRO A 57 11.79 10.20 12.14
CA PRO A 57 12.85 10.38 11.14
C PRO A 57 13.85 9.22 11.06
N VAL A 58 14.40 8.97 9.86
CA VAL A 58 15.48 8.02 9.61
C VAL A 58 16.52 8.63 8.67
N ASP A 59 17.79 8.28 8.83
CA ASP A 59 18.84 8.64 7.87
C ASP A 59 18.91 7.56 6.78
N LEU A 60 18.94 7.97 5.51
CA LEU A 60 19.07 7.10 4.34
C LEU A 60 20.48 7.21 3.72
N PRO A 61 20.98 6.16 3.04
CA PRO A 61 20.34 4.85 2.90
C PRO A 61 20.37 4.07 4.22
N VAL A 62 19.30 3.34 4.50
CA VAL A 62 19.25 2.39 5.60
C VAL A 62 19.91 1.09 5.13
N GLU A 63 20.98 0.69 5.80
CA GLU A 63 21.55 -0.65 5.59
C GLU A 63 20.53 -1.72 5.98
N HIS A 64 20.43 -2.77 5.18
CA HIS A 64 19.56 -3.92 5.42
C HIS A 64 20.41 -5.18 5.26
N ALA A 65 20.21 -6.15 6.14
CA ALA A 65 20.91 -7.43 6.10
C ALA A 65 19.95 -8.51 5.61
N GLY A 66 20.35 -9.25 4.57
CA GLY A 66 19.52 -10.29 3.95
C GLY A 66 18.39 -9.71 3.11
N GLU A 67 17.28 -10.45 2.99
CA GLU A 67 16.05 -9.97 2.35
C GLU A 67 15.56 -8.70 3.08
N LEU A 68 15.36 -7.59 2.36
CA LEU A 68 14.69 -6.33 2.67
C LEU A 68 13.53 -6.50 3.64
N ALA A 69 12.67 -7.51 3.48
CA ALA A 69 11.58 -7.83 4.42
C ALA A 69 12.05 -8.11 5.87
N ALA A 70 13.27 -8.62 6.05
CA ALA A 70 13.90 -8.91 7.34
C ALA A 70 14.53 -7.68 8.03
N SER A 71 14.59 -6.53 7.34
CA SER A 71 15.21 -5.29 7.85
C SER A 71 14.21 -4.13 8.02
N VAL A 72 12.90 -4.42 7.92
CA VAL A 72 11.84 -3.42 7.94
C VAL A 72 11.36 -3.12 9.37
N PRO A 73 11.25 -1.84 9.79
CA PRO A 73 10.46 -1.51 10.99
C PRO A 73 9.02 -2.02 10.86
N ILE A 74 8.68 -2.97 11.74
CA ILE A 74 7.32 -3.44 11.96
C ILE A 74 6.69 -2.61 13.07
N TYR A 75 5.51 -2.04 12.80
CA TYR A 75 4.76 -1.29 13.80
C TYR A 75 3.33 -1.80 13.92
N TYR A 76 2.93 -2.17 15.13
CA TYR A 76 1.56 -2.60 15.43
C TYR A 76 0.73 -1.46 16.01
N PHE A 77 -0.51 -1.35 15.57
CA PHE A 77 -1.47 -0.37 16.06
C PHE A 77 -2.89 -0.91 16.04
N ARG A 78 -3.78 -0.19 16.71
CA ARG A 78 -5.22 -0.50 16.75
C ARG A 78 -6.03 0.77 16.56
N LEU A 79 -7.21 0.62 15.96
CA LEU A 79 -8.19 1.70 15.86
C LEU A 79 -9.14 1.67 17.07
N PRO A 80 -9.57 2.85 17.57
CA PRO A 80 -10.38 2.95 18.78
C PRO A 80 -11.85 2.54 18.58
N ARG A 81 -12.28 2.41 17.32
CA ARG A 81 -13.65 2.10 16.90
C ARG A 81 -13.63 1.46 15.52
N ASP A 82 -14.77 0.93 15.10
CA ASP A 82 -14.95 0.46 13.73
C ASP A 82 -14.84 1.65 12.77
N MET A 83 -14.06 1.47 11.71
CA MET A 83 -13.84 2.48 10.67
C MET A 83 -13.82 1.80 9.30
N TYR A 84 -14.17 2.56 8.26
CA TYR A 84 -14.11 2.10 6.87
C TYR A 84 -13.11 2.96 6.11
N MET A 85 -11.98 2.38 5.70
CA MET A 85 -11.01 3.09 4.87
C MET A 85 -11.60 3.31 3.48
N THR A 86 -11.72 4.58 3.08
CA THR A 86 -12.28 5.00 1.79
C THR A 86 -11.23 5.54 0.82
N SER A 87 -10.08 5.97 1.34
CA SER A 87 -8.92 6.36 0.54
C SER A 87 -7.64 6.26 1.34
N PHE A 88 -6.51 6.24 0.65
CA PHE A 88 -5.20 6.39 1.27
C PHE A 88 -4.21 7.11 0.33
N LYS A 89 -3.18 7.70 0.93
CA LYS A 89 -2.05 8.30 0.23
C LYS A 89 -0.79 8.23 1.08
N SER A 90 0.36 8.28 0.43
CA SER A 90 1.65 8.36 1.09
C SER A 90 2.38 9.65 0.75
N ALA A 91 3.33 10.04 1.61
CA ALA A 91 4.25 11.14 1.37
C ALA A 91 5.63 10.79 1.93
N VAL A 92 6.69 11.31 1.33
CA VAL A 92 8.07 11.19 1.81
C VAL A 92 8.75 12.55 1.76
N PHE A 93 9.34 12.96 2.87
CA PHE A 93 9.89 14.31 3.07
C PHE A 93 10.96 14.29 4.17
N THR A 94 11.83 15.29 4.23
CA THR A 94 12.73 15.46 5.39
C THR A 94 12.02 16.18 6.53
N LYS A 95 12.49 16.01 7.78
CA LYS A 95 11.89 16.59 9.01
C LYS A 95 11.65 18.10 8.97
N ASP A 96 12.39 18.84 8.15
CA ASP A 96 12.21 20.27 7.89
C ASP A 96 11.06 20.58 6.89
N GLY A 97 10.39 19.57 6.35
CA GLY A 97 9.24 19.66 5.47
C GLY A 97 9.55 19.61 3.98
N ARG A 98 10.81 19.41 3.56
CA ARG A 98 11.16 19.32 2.13
C ARG A 98 10.70 17.99 1.55
N SER A 99 9.81 18.04 0.57
CA SER A 99 9.38 16.85 -0.19
C SER A 99 10.57 16.16 -0.85
N LEU A 100 10.55 14.83 -0.84
CA LEU A 100 11.53 14.00 -1.50
C LEU A 100 10.90 13.32 -2.72
N PRO A 101 11.71 12.91 -3.71
CA PRO A 101 11.22 12.09 -4.81
C PRO A 101 10.58 10.78 -4.33
N ASN A 102 9.58 10.28 -5.07
CA ASN A 102 8.82 9.11 -4.65
C ASN A 102 9.67 7.85 -4.46
N ASN A 103 10.75 7.73 -5.24
CA ASN A 103 11.69 6.61 -5.16
C ASN A 103 12.47 6.53 -3.82
N TYR A 104 12.26 7.45 -2.88
CA TYR A 104 12.73 7.29 -1.50
C TYR A 104 11.91 6.25 -0.72
N LEU A 105 10.66 6.01 -1.13
CA LEU A 105 9.80 5.01 -0.53
C LEU A 105 9.81 3.75 -1.40
N HIS A 106 10.23 2.62 -0.84
CA HIS A 106 10.12 1.34 -1.54
C HIS A 106 8.72 0.77 -1.35
N HIS A 107 8.25 0.65 -0.11
CA HIS A 107 6.85 0.35 0.18
C HIS A 107 6.46 0.67 1.63
N ILE A 108 5.18 0.95 1.84
CA ILE A 108 4.48 0.83 3.12
C ILE A 108 3.37 -0.21 2.88
N LEU A 109 3.39 -1.28 3.67
CA LEU A 109 2.37 -2.32 3.61
C LEU A 109 1.55 -2.28 4.90
N LEU A 110 0.22 -2.22 4.77
CA LEU A 110 -0.70 -2.30 5.89
C LEU A 110 -1.44 -3.63 5.89
N ILE A 111 -1.31 -4.35 7.00
CA ILE A 111 -1.78 -5.72 7.17
C ILE A 111 -2.71 -5.80 8.39
N ASN A 112 -3.83 -6.50 8.25
CA ASN A 112 -4.74 -6.81 9.34
C ASN A 112 -4.47 -8.26 9.77
N THR A 113 -3.85 -8.43 10.94
CA THR A 113 -3.41 -9.75 11.42
C THR A 113 -4.53 -10.59 12.04
N ASP A 114 -5.70 -9.99 12.27
CA ASP A 114 -6.88 -10.68 12.78
C ASP A 114 -7.86 -11.10 11.67
N ARG A 115 -7.53 -10.82 10.40
CA ARG A 115 -8.36 -11.15 9.24
C ARG A 115 -7.56 -11.96 8.24
N GLU A 116 -8.12 -13.07 7.78
CA GLU A 116 -7.50 -13.91 6.76
C GLU A 116 -7.58 -13.25 5.37
N SER A 117 -6.53 -13.42 4.58
CA SER A 117 -6.47 -12.98 3.18
C SER A 117 -7.27 -13.91 2.28
N VAL A 118 -8.18 -13.32 1.50
CA VAL A 118 -8.96 -14.05 0.48
C VAL A 118 -8.12 -14.49 -0.73
N SER A 119 -6.99 -13.82 -0.98
CA SER A 119 -6.06 -14.17 -2.07
C SER A 119 -4.95 -15.12 -1.65
N CYS A 120 -4.70 -15.25 -0.34
CA CYS A 120 -3.65 -16.08 0.23
C CYS A 120 -4.18 -16.80 1.48
N PRO A 121 -4.84 -17.97 1.32
CA PRO A 121 -5.34 -18.74 2.46
C PRO A 121 -4.24 -19.03 3.47
N GLY A 122 -4.55 -18.85 4.76
CA GLY A 122 -3.62 -18.98 5.88
C GLY A 122 -2.76 -17.74 6.17
N GLU A 123 -2.88 -16.66 5.40
CA GLU A 123 -2.14 -15.40 5.61
C GLU A 123 -3.03 -14.29 6.19
N PRO A 124 -2.45 -13.30 6.89
CA PRO A 124 -3.16 -12.10 7.26
C PRO A 124 -3.51 -11.25 6.04
N LEU A 125 -4.59 -10.46 6.14
CA LEU A 125 -5.08 -9.62 5.06
C LEU A 125 -4.15 -8.43 4.82
N PHE A 126 -3.54 -8.36 3.65
CA PHE A 126 -2.93 -7.14 3.13
C PHE A 126 -4.02 -6.21 2.60
N PHE A 127 -4.32 -5.13 3.33
CA PHE A 127 -5.52 -4.31 3.07
C PHE A 127 -5.24 -2.99 2.37
N ALA A 128 -4.01 -2.48 2.41
CA ALA A 128 -3.60 -1.27 1.71
C ALA A 128 -2.08 -1.20 1.64
N GLY A 129 -1.53 -0.57 0.60
CA GLY A 129 -0.11 -0.28 0.54
C GLY A 129 0.21 0.73 -0.55
N ALA A 130 1.42 1.27 -0.47
CA ALA A 130 1.94 2.22 -1.45
C ALA A 130 3.47 2.10 -1.51
N GLY A 131 4.04 2.16 -2.71
CA GLY A 131 5.47 2.20 -2.97
C GLY A 131 5.88 3.44 -3.76
N LEU A 132 6.79 3.27 -4.71
CA LEU A 132 7.34 4.33 -5.56
C LEU A 132 6.26 5.07 -6.35
N GLU A 133 5.11 4.45 -6.58
CA GLU A 133 4.00 5.09 -7.27
C GLU A 133 3.42 6.28 -6.51
N MET A 134 3.39 6.21 -5.17
CA MET A 134 2.80 7.17 -4.23
C MET A 134 1.48 7.84 -4.67
N VAL A 135 0.71 7.19 -5.53
CA VAL A 135 -0.53 7.73 -6.06
C VAL A 135 -1.64 7.55 -5.03
N GLU A 136 -2.44 8.61 -4.86
CA GLU A 136 -3.59 8.56 -3.97
C GLU A 136 -4.63 7.57 -4.48
N ALA A 137 -4.98 6.61 -3.63
CA ALA A 137 -6.07 5.67 -3.89
C ALA A 137 -7.37 6.23 -3.34
N ARG A 138 -8.39 6.36 -4.18
CA ARG A 138 -9.75 6.74 -3.77
C ARG A 138 -10.75 5.68 -4.20
N LEU A 139 -11.34 4.98 -3.24
CA LEU A 139 -12.35 3.96 -3.52
C LEU A 139 -13.63 4.63 -4.09
N PRO A 140 -14.48 3.90 -4.84
CA PRO A 140 -15.77 4.43 -5.28
C PRO A 140 -16.63 4.90 -4.11
N ALA A 141 -17.42 5.95 -4.32
CA ALA A 141 -18.26 6.50 -3.27
C ALA A 141 -19.23 5.44 -2.70
N GLY A 142 -19.37 5.41 -1.37
CA GLY A 142 -20.20 4.43 -0.66
C GLY A 142 -19.54 3.06 -0.47
N TYR A 143 -18.26 2.90 -0.84
CA TYR A 143 -17.49 1.67 -0.62
C TYR A 143 -16.27 1.93 0.26
N GLY A 144 -15.86 0.93 1.04
CA GLY A 144 -14.69 1.03 1.90
C GLY A 144 -14.25 -0.30 2.49
N VAL A 145 -12.99 -0.36 2.93
CA VAL A 145 -12.45 -1.55 3.62
C VAL A 145 -12.69 -1.40 5.11
N LYS A 146 -13.40 -2.37 5.71
CA LYS A 146 -13.67 -2.38 7.14
C LYS A 146 -12.39 -2.67 7.94
N LEU A 147 -12.10 -1.81 8.90
CA LEU A 147 -11.09 -2.00 9.94
C LEU A 147 -11.81 -1.99 11.29
N GLY A 148 -11.90 -3.17 11.91
CA GLY A 148 -12.65 -3.38 13.14
C GLY A 148 -11.95 -2.79 14.36
N LYS A 149 -12.75 -2.36 15.33
CA LYS A 149 -12.30 -1.88 16.63
C LYS A 149 -11.38 -2.92 17.29
N GLY A 150 -10.21 -2.48 17.73
CA GLY A 150 -9.29 -3.33 18.49
C GLY A 150 -8.56 -4.40 17.68
N GLN A 151 -8.81 -4.51 16.36
CA GLN A 151 -8.05 -5.42 15.51
C GLN A 151 -6.57 -5.04 15.49
N LYS A 152 -5.68 -6.03 15.51
CA LYS A 152 -4.22 -5.88 15.43
C LYS A 152 -3.83 -5.58 13.99
N LEU A 153 -3.59 -4.30 13.72
CA LEU A 153 -3.09 -3.81 12.45
C LEU A 153 -1.58 -3.67 12.51
N MET A 154 -0.93 -3.90 11.37
CA MET A 154 0.53 -3.93 11.23
C MET A 154 0.92 -3.05 10.05
N ALA A 155 1.97 -2.24 10.23
CA ALA A 155 2.64 -1.49 9.19
C ALA A 155 4.07 -2.01 9.00
N VAL A 156 4.45 -2.24 7.75
CA VAL A 156 5.78 -2.68 7.33
C VAL A 156 6.29 -1.63 6.34
N THR A 157 7.34 -0.88 6.69
CA THR A 157 7.89 0.22 5.86
C THR A 157 9.32 -0.03 5.38
N ALA A 158 9.52 -0.11 4.07
CA ALA A 158 10.82 -0.12 3.45
C ALA A 158 11.11 1.20 2.73
N PHE A 159 12.29 1.77 3.00
CA PHE A 159 12.86 2.86 2.21
C PHE A 159 13.78 2.28 1.14
N TYR A 160 13.93 3.00 0.02
CA TYR A 160 14.77 2.55 -1.07
C TYR A 160 16.25 2.78 -0.72
N HIS A 161 17.10 1.78 -0.97
CA HIS A 161 18.51 1.80 -0.51
C HIS A 161 19.47 2.46 -1.50
N LYS A 162 19.06 2.71 -2.75
CA LYS A 162 19.90 3.35 -3.78
C LYS A 162 19.73 4.88 -3.83
N VAL A 163 19.04 5.48 -2.87
CA VAL A 163 18.89 6.95 -2.82
C VAL A 163 20.15 7.65 -2.31
N PRO A 164 20.38 8.92 -2.71
CA PRO A 164 21.46 9.71 -2.14
C PRO A 164 21.38 9.82 -0.61
N PRO A 165 22.52 9.86 0.10
CA PRO A 165 22.54 10.06 1.54
C PRO A 165 21.70 11.27 1.97
N THR A 166 20.69 11.03 2.81
CA THR A 166 19.71 12.04 3.20
C THR A 166 19.34 11.85 4.66
N LYS A 167 19.42 12.93 5.44
CA LYS A 167 19.12 12.90 6.87
C LYS A 167 17.65 13.16 7.17
N ASP A 168 17.21 12.63 8.30
CA ASP A 168 15.91 12.95 8.91
C ASP A 168 14.71 12.73 7.97
N VAL A 169 14.73 11.65 7.19
CA VAL A 169 13.64 11.27 6.27
C VAL A 169 12.44 10.76 7.04
N ILE A 170 11.26 11.26 6.70
CA ILE A 170 9.96 10.88 7.23
C ILE A 170 9.11 10.35 6.09
N ALA A 171 8.42 9.25 6.33
CA ALA A 171 7.33 8.78 5.48
C ALA A 171 6.00 8.87 6.24
N THR A 172 4.93 9.18 5.53
CA THR A 172 3.57 9.10 6.09
C THR A 172 2.69 8.21 5.25
N PHE A 173 1.77 7.50 5.90
CA PHE A 173 0.64 6.83 5.27
C PHE A 173 -0.65 7.37 5.88
N THR A 174 -1.44 8.07 5.08
CA THR A 174 -2.68 8.72 5.52
C THR A 174 -3.86 7.98 4.93
N MET A 175 -4.75 7.50 5.79
CA MET A 175 -6.02 6.89 5.44
C MET A 175 -7.15 7.87 5.75
N GLU A 176 -8.06 8.07 4.80
CA GLU A 176 -9.35 8.69 5.11
C GLU A 176 -10.37 7.60 5.37
N MET A 177 -11.13 7.80 6.44
CA MET A 177 -12.19 6.91 6.87
C MET A 177 -13.55 7.51 6.52
N ALA A 178 -14.54 6.67 6.26
CA ALA A 178 -15.91 7.13 6.07
C ALA A 178 -16.42 7.92 7.30
N PRO A 179 -17.22 8.99 7.10
CA PRO A 179 -17.89 9.70 8.20
C PRO A 179 -18.80 8.78 9.01
N ASP A 180 -18.96 9.08 10.29
CA ASP A 180 -19.78 8.27 11.19
C ASP A 180 -21.26 8.30 10.76
N GLY A 181 -21.92 7.14 10.79
CA GLY A 181 -23.31 7.00 10.39
C GLY A 181 -23.55 6.99 8.87
N VAL A 182 -22.52 7.16 8.03
CA VAL A 182 -22.64 6.99 6.58
C VAL A 182 -22.65 5.50 6.25
N PRO A 183 -23.67 4.99 5.52
CA PRO A 183 -23.67 3.61 5.05
C PRO A 183 -22.50 3.35 4.09
N VAL A 184 -21.73 2.30 4.36
CA VAL A 184 -20.61 1.87 3.52
C VAL A 184 -20.80 0.40 3.15
N LYS A 185 -20.65 0.09 1.87
CA LYS A 185 -20.53 -1.28 1.38
C LYS A 185 -19.10 -1.76 1.57
N GLU A 186 -18.96 -2.86 2.29
CA GLU A 186 -17.63 -3.40 2.62
C GLU A 186 -16.96 -3.97 1.36
N LEU A 187 -15.68 -3.70 1.21
CA LEU A 187 -14.81 -4.28 0.18
C LEU A 187 -13.85 -5.28 0.82
N ASP A 188 -13.71 -6.43 0.16
CA ASP A 188 -12.56 -7.33 0.28
C ASP A 188 -11.38 -6.80 -0.52
N VAL A 189 -10.17 -7.19 -0.10
CA VAL A 189 -8.93 -6.85 -0.80
C VAL A 189 -8.27 -8.14 -1.27
N TYR A 190 -8.00 -8.22 -2.57
CA TYR A 190 -7.45 -9.39 -3.22
C TYR A 190 -6.21 -9.01 -4.00
N GLN A 191 -5.10 -9.63 -3.65
CA GLN A 191 -3.82 -9.36 -4.29
C GLN A 191 -3.59 -10.30 -5.47
N VAL A 192 -3.17 -9.75 -6.60
CA VAL A 192 -2.79 -10.52 -7.80
C VAL A 192 -1.46 -9.99 -8.33
N GLY A 193 -0.49 -10.86 -8.62
CA GLY A 193 0.87 -10.48 -9.05
C GLY A 193 1.59 -11.62 -9.76
N VAL A 194 2.68 -11.32 -10.46
CA VAL A 194 3.49 -12.32 -11.18
C VAL A 194 4.47 -13.06 -10.24
N ASN A 195 4.75 -12.51 -9.06
CA ASN A 195 5.57 -13.11 -8.03
C ASN A 195 4.73 -13.44 -6.77
N THR A 196 5.22 -14.36 -5.93
CA THR A 196 4.51 -14.80 -4.72
C THR A 196 4.35 -13.65 -3.73
N VAL A 197 3.11 -13.27 -3.42
CA VAL A 197 2.81 -12.11 -2.56
C VAL A 197 2.18 -12.46 -1.21
N CYS A 198 2.14 -13.74 -0.87
CA CYS A 198 1.71 -14.19 0.44
C CYS A 198 2.83 -13.91 1.47
N TYR A 199 2.53 -13.11 2.50
CA TYR A 199 3.53 -12.59 3.46
C TYR A 199 4.44 -13.66 4.07
N SER A 200 3.90 -14.79 4.53
CA SER A 200 4.72 -15.86 5.13
C SER A 200 5.43 -16.76 4.12
N LYS A 201 5.14 -16.60 2.82
CA LYS A 201 5.67 -17.47 1.74
C LYS A 201 6.84 -16.87 0.98
N PHE A 202 7.41 -15.74 1.42
CA PHE A 202 8.61 -15.16 0.81
C PHE A 202 9.79 -16.14 0.74
N GLY A 203 9.93 -17.05 1.72
CA GLY A 203 10.96 -18.10 1.69
C GLY A 203 10.70 -19.26 0.71
N GLN A 204 9.55 -19.28 0.04
CA GLN A 204 9.14 -20.32 -0.92
C GLN A 204 9.28 -19.87 -2.38
N ARG A 205 9.91 -18.72 -2.61
CA ARG A 205 10.13 -18.16 -3.95
C ARG A 205 11.10 -19.00 -4.76
N GLY A 206 11.02 -18.86 -6.08
CA GLY A 206 11.94 -19.48 -7.02
C GLY A 206 13.39 -19.00 -6.83
N PRO A 207 14.40 -19.74 -7.30
CA PRO A 207 15.81 -19.39 -7.14
C PRO A 207 16.21 -18.09 -7.88
N ASP A 208 15.37 -17.61 -8.79
CA ASP A 208 15.53 -16.38 -9.58
C ASP A 208 14.74 -15.19 -9.00
N GLN A 209 14.16 -15.35 -7.82
CA GLN A 209 13.32 -14.37 -7.15
C GLN A 209 13.92 -13.91 -5.83
N THR A 210 13.95 -12.61 -5.66
CA THR A 210 14.27 -11.94 -4.40
C THR A 210 13.02 -11.22 -3.88
N ASP A 211 13.12 -10.63 -2.70
CA ASP A 211 12.27 -9.54 -2.22
C ASP A 211 12.16 -8.32 -3.14
N GLU A 212 13.19 -8.01 -3.93
CA GLU A 212 13.13 -6.95 -4.95
C GLU A 212 12.36 -7.42 -6.20
N GLY A 213 12.10 -8.72 -6.34
CA GLY A 213 11.31 -9.30 -7.42
C GLY A 213 12.09 -10.27 -8.31
N ILE A 214 11.68 -10.37 -9.57
CA ILE A 214 12.27 -11.25 -10.58
C ILE A 214 13.36 -10.47 -11.33
N THR A 215 14.52 -11.08 -11.58
CA THR A 215 15.59 -10.42 -12.36
C THR A 215 15.10 -10.01 -13.75
N ILE A 216 15.29 -8.73 -14.10
CA ILE A 216 15.01 -8.15 -15.41
C ILE A 216 16.29 -8.09 -16.23
N LYS A 217 16.24 -8.63 -17.47
CA LYS A 217 17.38 -8.65 -18.39
C LYS A 217 17.39 -7.37 -19.25
N PRO A 218 18.56 -6.92 -19.73
CA PRO A 218 18.64 -5.88 -20.75
C PRO A 218 17.71 -6.11 -21.94
N GLY A 219 16.98 -5.07 -22.32
CA GLY A 219 15.94 -5.10 -23.33
C GLY A 219 14.55 -5.34 -22.75
N VAL A 220 13.67 -5.92 -23.57
CA VAL A 220 12.27 -6.18 -23.19
C VAL A 220 12.18 -7.53 -22.47
N THR A 221 11.64 -7.51 -21.27
CA THR A 221 11.30 -8.72 -20.49
C THR A 221 9.79 -8.77 -20.30
N VAL A 222 9.18 -9.92 -20.60
CA VAL A 222 7.76 -10.18 -20.32
C VAL A 222 7.69 -11.26 -19.25
N LEU A 223 7.00 -10.95 -18.15
CA LEU A 223 6.74 -11.88 -17.07
C LEU A 223 5.24 -12.12 -17.01
N SER A 224 4.80 -13.38 -16.99
CA SER A 224 3.39 -13.71 -16.79
C SER A 224 3.22 -14.86 -15.79
N ALA A 225 2.08 -14.85 -15.10
CA ALA A 225 1.69 -15.93 -14.20
C ALA A 225 0.21 -16.27 -14.39
N PRO A 226 -0.14 -17.57 -14.46
CA PRO A 226 -1.52 -17.98 -14.40
C PRO A 226 -2.12 -17.61 -13.03
N LEU A 227 -3.38 -17.21 -13.03
CA LEU A 227 -4.11 -16.80 -11.84
C LEU A 227 -5.46 -17.51 -11.78
N LYS A 228 -5.76 -18.05 -10.59
CA LYS A 228 -7.11 -18.48 -10.21
C LYS A 228 -7.61 -17.64 -9.05
N PHE A 229 -8.84 -17.15 -9.17
CA PHE A 229 -9.53 -16.55 -8.04
C PHE A 229 -10.05 -17.64 -7.09
N HIS A 230 -9.94 -17.37 -5.79
CA HIS A 230 -10.48 -18.22 -4.72
C HIS A 230 -11.91 -17.82 -4.30
N MET A 231 -12.43 -16.73 -4.87
CA MET A 231 -13.78 -16.27 -4.65
C MET A 231 -14.34 -15.62 -5.92
N ASP A 232 -15.65 -15.75 -6.13
CA ASP A 232 -16.35 -14.92 -7.10
C ASP A 232 -16.44 -13.50 -6.53
N GLY A 233 -16.28 -12.49 -7.39
CA GLY A 233 -16.22 -11.12 -6.93
C GLY A 233 -16.55 -10.11 -8.00
N CYS A 234 -16.84 -8.89 -7.54
CA CYS A 234 -16.98 -7.72 -8.40
C CYS A 234 -15.94 -6.67 -8.05
N VAL A 235 -14.92 -6.53 -8.90
CA VAL A 235 -13.83 -5.58 -8.70
C VAL A 235 -14.34 -4.16 -8.92
N LYS A 236 -14.20 -3.30 -7.92
CA LYS A 236 -14.67 -1.90 -7.94
C LYS A 236 -13.52 -0.91 -8.09
N PHE A 237 -12.34 -1.30 -7.62
CA PHE A 237 -11.11 -0.51 -7.70
C PHE A 237 -9.91 -1.44 -7.83
N ALA A 238 -8.92 -1.06 -8.62
CA ALA A 238 -7.67 -1.82 -8.74
C ALA A 238 -6.49 -0.85 -8.60
N TYR A 239 -5.73 -1.00 -7.52
CA TYR A 239 -4.53 -0.22 -7.26
C TYR A 239 -3.32 -0.91 -7.89
N PRO A 240 -2.68 -0.32 -8.91
CA PRO A 240 -1.46 -0.87 -9.48
C PRO A 240 -0.25 -0.61 -8.58
N HIS A 241 0.66 -1.56 -8.55
CA HIS A 241 2.00 -1.41 -8.00
C HIS A 241 3.02 -1.92 -9.01
N GLY A 242 4.18 -1.28 -9.05
CA GLY A 242 5.25 -1.60 -9.97
C GLY A 242 6.60 -1.06 -9.50
N HIS A 243 7.66 -1.74 -9.89
CA HIS A 243 9.03 -1.25 -9.75
C HIS A 243 9.47 -0.44 -10.97
N ASP A 244 10.68 0.11 -10.90
CA ASP A 244 11.34 0.74 -12.05
C ASP A 244 11.32 -0.21 -13.27
N GLU A 245 11.35 0.40 -14.46
CA GLU A 245 11.37 -0.22 -15.78
C GLU A 245 10.08 -0.94 -16.18
N LEU A 246 9.07 -0.97 -15.31
CA LEU A 246 7.73 -1.41 -15.65
C LEU A 246 7.14 -0.49 -16.72
N VAL A 247 6.70 -1.05 -17.84
CA VAL A 247 6.00 -0.31 -18.91
C VAL A 247 4.56 -0.77 -19.12
N LEU A 248 4.17 -1.93 -18.58
CA LEU A 248 2.81 -2.44 -18.68
C LEU A 248 2.53 -3.47 -17.58
N ILE A 249 1.34 -3.40 -16.99
CA ILE A 249 0.76 -4.48 -16.18
C ILE A 249 -0.70 -4.74 -16.63
N THR A 250 -1.04 -6.01 -16.88
CA THR A 250 -2.38 -6.43 -17.30
C THR A 250 -2.96 -7.52 -16.41
N LEU A 251 -4.30 -7.54 -16.33
CA LEU A 251 -5.07 -8.69 -15.86
C LEU A 251 -6.00 -9.11 -16.98
N ASP A 252 -5.80 -10.32 -17.50
CA ASP A 252 -6.53 -10.86 -18.63
C ASP A 252 -7.39 -12.06 -18.18
N ASN A 253 -8.66 -12.09 -18.60
CA ASN A 253 -9.50 -13.28 -18.53
C ASN A 253 -9.25 -14.12 -19.78
N LYS A 254 -8.60 -15.27 -19.59
CA LYS A 254 -8.21 -16.18 -20.68
C LYS A 254 -9.38 -17.01 -21.18
N THR A 255 -10.37 -17.29 -20.33
CA THR A 255 -11.61 -17.96 -20.73
C THR A 255 -12.41 -17.13 -21.73
N THR A 256 -12.65 -15.86 -21.41
CA THR A 256 -13.47 -14.96 -22.23
C THR A 256 -12.66 -14.17 -23.27
N LYS A 257 -11.33 -14.28 -23.23
CA LYS A 257 -10.38 -13.55 -24.10
C LYS A 257 -10.52 -12.02 -23.98
N GLN A 258 -10.67 -11.55 -22.75
CA GLN A 258 -10.86 -10.13 -22.45
C GLN A 258 -9.74 -9.61 -21.54
N THR A 259 -9.17 -8.46 -21.90
CA THR A 259 -8.34 -7.69 -20.96
C THR A 259 -9.24 -6.91 -20.00
N LEU A 260 -9.15 -7.23 -18.71
CA LEU A 260 -9.95 -6.60 -17.65
C LEU A 260 -9.28 -5.34 -17.12
N LEU A 261 -7.95 -5.39 -16.93
CA LEU A 261 -7.13 -4.26 -16.50
C LEU A 261 -5.93 -4.11 -17.42
N ARG A 262 -5.60 -2.86 -17.73
CA ARG A 262 -4.41 -2.48 -18.49
C ARG A 262 -3.88 -1.16 -17.98
N THR A 263 -2.74 -1.18 -17.31
CA THR A 263 -2.12 0.02 -16.74
C THR A 263 -0.73 0.20 -17.36
N VAL A 264 -0.47 1.41 -17.86
CA VAL A 264 0.82 1.81 -18.45
C VAL A 264 1.32 2.97 -17.60
N PRO A 265 2.35 2.80 -16.75
CA PRO A 265 2.87 3.90 -15.93
C PRO A 265 3.61 4.94 -16.78
N ASP A 266 3.78 6.13 -16.20
CA ASP A 266 4.76 7.09 -16.68
C ASP A 266 6.14 6.69 -16.18
N VAL A 267 7.11 6.62 -17.09
CA VAL A 267 8.51 6.28 -16.81
C VAL A 267 9.45 7.29 -17.47
N SER A 268 10.59 7.55 -16.84
CA SER A 268 11.67 8.34 -17.46
C SER A 268 12.42 7.53 -18.51
N LEU A 269 13.31 8.19 -19.26
CA LEU A 269 14.10 7.57 -20.33
C LEU A 269 15.03 6.45 -19.84
N ASP A 270 15.46 6.50 -18.57
CA ASP A 270 16.29 5.49 -17.93
C ASP A 270 15.47 4.37 -17.27
N GLY A 271 14.14 4.40 -17.40
CA GLY A 271 13.24 3.42 -16.82
C GLY A 271 12.75 3.73 -15.42
N THR A 272 13.20 4.81 -14.76
CA THR A 272 12.70 5.17 -13.42
C THR A 272 11.18 5.37 -13.45
N LEU A 273 10.46 4.72 -12.54
CA LEU A 273 9.02 4.89 -12.40
C LEU A 273 8.71 6.30 -11.90
N ILE A 274 7.84 7.02 -12.62
CA ILE A 274 7.41 8.36 -12.23
C ILE A 274 6.09 8.27 -11.45
N ALA A 275 5.06 7.69 -12.06
CA ALA A 275 3.74 7.56 -11.44
C ALA A 275 2.82 6.61 -12.24
N PHE A 276 1.79 6.11 -11.57
CA PHE A 276 0.54 5.76 -12.23
C PHE A 276 -0.39 6.98 -12.19
N GLN A 277 -0.78 7.51 -13.34
CA GLN A 277 -1.68 8.64 -13.41
C GLN A 277 -3.08 8.25 -12.90
N PRO A 278 -3.85 9.17 -12.30
CA PRO A 278 -5.17 8.85 -11.76
C PRO A 278 -6.13 8.19 -12.76
N HIS A 279 -6.03 8.55 -14.05
CA HIS A 279 -6.85 7.97 -15.11
C HIS A 279 -6.46 6.54 -15.51
N GLN A 280 -5.27 6.08 -15.09
CA GLN A 280 -4.76 4.72 -15.32
C GLN A 280 -5.20 3.77 -14.20
N ILE A 281 -5.72 4.29 -13.09
CA ILE A 281 -6.18 3.51 -11.95
C ILE A 281 -7.66 3.16 -12.14
N TYR A 282 -7.97 1.88 -12.16
CA TYR A 282 -9.35 1.42 -12.33
C TYR A 282 -10.22 1.80 -11.13
N ARG A 283 -11.36 2.44 -11.41
CA ARG A 283 -12.36 2.85 -10.41
C ARG A 283 -13.74 2.94 -11.08
N ASP A 284 -14.60 1.95 -10.84
CA ASP A 284 -16.00 1.99 -11.28
C ASP A 284 -16.90 1.34 -10.22
N PRO A 285 -17.91 2.05 -9.67
CA PRO A 285 -18.86 1.46 -8.73
C PRO A 285 -19.68 0.30 -9.32
N ARG A 286 -19.82 0.20 -10.65
CA ARG A 286 -20.44 -0.96 -11.32
C ARG A 286 -19.50 -2.17 -11.34
N GLY A 287 -18.21 -1.91 -11.51
CA GLY A 287 -17.16 -2.92 -11.43
C GLY A 287 -17.09 -3.84 -12.65
N PHE A 288 -16.18 -4.83 -12.60
CA PHE A 288 -16.16 -5.98 -13.51
C PHE A 288 -16.12 -7.29 -12.71
N PRO A 289 -16.74 -8.37 -13.22
CA PRO A 289 -16.81 -9.63 -12.51
C PRO A 289 -15.51 -10.43 -12.64
N VAL A 290 -15.18 -11.16 -11.57
CA VAL A 290 -14.21 -12.24 -11.56
C VAL A 290 -14.87 -13.50 -11.00
N SER A 291 -14.42 -14.66 -11.46
CA SER A 291 -15.05 -15.95 -11.17
C SER A 291 -14.01 -17.00 -10.82
N THR A 292 -14.35 -17.85 -9.86
CA THR A 292 -13.62 -19.07 -9.52
C THR A 292 -13.60 -20.08 -10.66
N GLN A 293 -14.46 -19.94 -11.68
CA GLN A 293 -14.56 -20.84 -12.83
C GLN A 293 -13.67 -20.45 -14.00
N ASP A 294 -13.29 -19.17 -14.10
CA ASP A 294 -12.48 -18.66 -15.22
C ASP A 294 -10.98 -18.75 -14.98
N GLU A 295 -10.21 -18.89 -16.06
CA GLU A 295 -8.76 -18.84 -16.04
C GLU A 295 -8.28 -17.42 -16.31
N TYR A 296 -7.35 -16.92 -15.51
CA TYR A 296 -6.80 -15.58 -15.65
C TYR A 296 -5.28 -15.62 -15.83
N GLU A 297 -4.74 -14.54 -16.35
CA GLU A 297 -3.30 -14.32 -16.41
C GLU A 297 -3.02 -12.88 -16.00
N ILE A 298 -2.02 -12.71 -15.14
CA ILE A 298 -1.39 -11.42 -14.92
C ILE A 298 -0.10 -11.37 -15.71
N SER A 299 0.09 -10.29 -16.46
CA SER A 299 1.30 -10.09 -17.24
C SER A 299 1.92 -8.74 -16.93
N MET A 300 3.24 -8.69 -16.99
CA MET A 300 4.04 -7.50 -16.78
C MET A 300 5.08 -7.40 -17.88
N VAL A 301 5.31 -6.19 -18.38
CA VAL A 301 6.35 -5.91 -19.36
C VAL A 301 7.31 -4.91 -18.76
N TYR A 302 8.58 -5.26 -18.80
CA TYR A 302 9.69 -4.41 -18.37
C TYR A 302 10.56 -4.06 -19.57
N HIS A 303 11.20 -2.90 -19.50
CA HIS A 303 12.22 -2.49 -20.46
C HIS A 303 13.45 -1.96 -19.73
N HIS A 304 14.48 -2.81 -19.62
CA HIS A 304 15.77 -2.42 -19.05
C HIS A 304 16.67 -1.84 -20.15
N PRO A 305 17.26 -0.64 -19.97
CA PRO A 305 18.13 -0.04 -20.99
C PRO A 305 19.31 -0.95 -21.37
N LEU A 306 19.53 -1.15 -22.67
CA LEU A 306 20.57 -2.08 -23.18
C LEU A 306 22.00 -1.71 -22.73
N GLN A 307 22.23 -0.43 -22.48
CA GLN A 307 23.51 0.12 -22.05
C GLN A 307 23.72 0.11 -20.54
N ASP A 308 22.68 -0.18 -19.75
CA ASP A 308 22.80 -0.28 -18.30
C ASP A 308 23.24 -1.70 -17.92
N PRO A 309 24.41 -1.89 -17.30
CA PRO A 309 24.88 -3.21 -16.90
C PRO A 309 24.36 -3.65 -15.53
N ARG A 310 23.59 -2.80 -14.83
CA ARG A 310 23.13 -3.07 -13.46
C ARG A 310 22.03 -4.14 -13.48
N VAL A 311 22.13 -5.10 -12.58
CA VAL A 311 21.03 -6.05 -12.35
C VAL A 311 19.84 -5.30 -11.76
N GLN A 312 18.67 -5.52 -12.34
CA GLN A 312 17.40 -4.98 -11.88
C GLN A 312 16.43 -6.10 -11.55
N HIS A 313 15.50 -5.79 -10.65
CA HIS A 313 14.45 -6.70 -10.24
C HIS A 313 13.09 -6.04 -10.40
N GLY A 314 12.18 -6.75 -11.06
CA GLY A 314 10.82 -6.32 -11.30
C GLY A 314 9.84 -7.02 -10.39
N MET A 315 9.00 -6.24 -9.74
CA MET A 315 7.78 -6.69 -9.07
C MET A 315 6.62 -5.81 -9.49
N GLY A 316 5.43 -6.42 -9.55
CA GLY A 316 4.21 -5.65 -9.50
C GLY A 316 2.98 -6.52 -9.42
N ASN A 317 1.91 -5.85 -9.05
CA ASN A 317 0.67 -6.46 -8.65
C ASN A 317 -0.46 -5.46 -8.80
N TYR A 318 -1.68 -5.98 -8.78
CA TYR A 318 -2.85 -5.19 -8.41
C TYR A 318 -3.30 -5.56 -7.00
N LEU A 319 -3.69 -4.55 -6.23
CA LEU A 319 -4.64 -4.74 -5.13
C LEU A 319 -6.04 -4.46 -5.65
N LEU A 320 -6.81 -5.54 -5.79
CA LEU A 320 -8.20 -5.49 -6.24
C LEU A 320 -9.08 -5.30 -5.01
N TYR A 321 -9.89 -4.26 -5.00
CA TYR A 321 -10.88 -4.02 -3.98
C TYR A 321 -12.25 -4.40 -4.55
N MET A 322 -12.87 -5.41 -3.97
CA MET A 322 -14.04 -6.05 -4.58
C MET A 322 -15.09 -6.46 -3.57
N THR A 323 -16.33 -6.52 -4.02
CA THR A 323 -17.42 -7.13 -3.23
C THR A 323 -17.49 -8.63 -3.54
N PRO A 324 -17.84 -9.49 -2.56
CA PRO A 324 -18.14 -10.90 -2.84
C PRO A 324 -19.29 -11.09 -3.82
N GLY A 325 -19.18 -12.12 -4.66
CA GLY A 325 -20.21 -12.51 -5.62
C GLY A 325 -20.28 -11.61 -6.85
N ASN A 326 -21.43 -11.62 -7.53
CA ASN A 326 -21.58 -10.98 -8.83
C ASN A 326 -21.57 -9.45 -8.76
N CYS A 327 -21.17 -8.81 -9.86
CA CYS A 327 -21.45 -7.39 -10.07
C CYS A 327 -22.96 -7.19 -10.20
N GLY A 328 -23.63 -6.86 -9.08
CA GLY A 328 -25.03 -6.48 -9.09
C GLY A 328 -25.29 -5.39 -10.15
N SER A 329 -26.41 -5.51 -10.87
CA SER A 329 -26.90 -4.52 -11.84
C SER A 329 -27.20 -3.17 -11.21
#